data_AF-A4J4D9-F1
#
_entry.id   AF-A4J4D9-F1
#
_cell.length_a   1.000
_cell.length_b   1.000
_cell.length_c   1.000
_cell.angle_alpha   90.00
_cell.angle_beta   90.00
_cell.angle_gamma   90.00
#
_symmetry.space_group_name_H-M   'P 1'
#
loop_
_entity.id
_entity.type
_entity.pdbx_description
1 polymer ?
#
loop_
_entity_poly.entity_id
_entity_poly.type
_entity_poly.pdbx_seq_one_letter_code
_entity_poly.pdbx_strand_id
1 'polypeptide(L)'
;MGDVRIYTEVLNTINKSKVKRIICPNPNFPPKAVGEKSYVLLKNVNLDFTGPEPKVIFDYYVSLEYQFEFGYDYCIGRGNDFITLPEGFHLCSYPVDPVLTYSAACEEFELVDGVIKAIIRMDLSVVLCQYQTINVKPSI
;
A
#
# COMPACT_ATOMS: atom_id res chain seq x y z
N MET A 1 -9.79 35.62 -20.44
CA MET A 1 -9.55 34.18 -20.62
C MET A 1 -10.30 33.47 -19.52
N GLY A 2 -11.16 32.52 -19.84
CA GLY A 2 -11.83 31.68 -18.87
C GLY A 2 -11.43 30.23 -19.09
N ASP A 3 -10.94 29.58 -18.05
CA ASP A 3 -10.63 28.15 -18.09
C ASP A 3 -11.92 27.39 -17.80
N VAL A 4 -12.40 26.60 -18.76
CA VAL A 4 -13.54 25.70 -18.54
C VAL A 4 -12.97 24.34 -18.17
N ARG A 5 -13.27 23.88 -16.95
CA ARG A 5 -12.94 22.52 -16.49
C ARG A 5 -14.09 21.61 -16.87
N ILE A 6 -13.85 20.67 -17.78
CA ILE A 6 -14.83 19.64 -18.13
C ILE A 6 -14.49 18.37 -17.36
N TYR A 7 -15.45 17.93 -16.54
CA TYR A 7 -15.40 16.64 -15.86
C TYR A 7 -15.77 15.56 -16.87
N THR A 8 -14.76 14.94 -17.47
CA THR A 8 -14.94 13.68 -18.17
C THR A 8 -14.82 12.58 -17.12
N GLU A 9 -15.91 11.92 -16.76
CA GLU A 9 -15.88 10.82 -15.80
C GLU A 9 -15.08 9.65 -16.38
N VAL A 10 -13.78 9.62 -16.09
CA VAL A 10 -12.91 8.50 -16.43
C VAL A 10 -12.57 7.81 -15.12
N LEU A 11 -13.35 6.80 -14.76
CA LEU A 11 -13.06 5.90 -13.63
C LEU A 11 -11.91 4.98 -14.05
N ASN A 12 -10.68 5.45 -13.92
CA ASN A 12 -9.51 4.60 -14.12
C ASN A 12 -9.22 3.86 -12.82
N THR A 13 -9.17 2.52 -12.91
CA THR A 13 -8.64 1.70 -11.83
C THR A 13 -7.13 1.64 -11.97
N ILE A 14 -6.42 2.20 -11.00
CA ILE A 14 -4.96 2.12 -10.93
C ILE A 14 -4.59 1.00 -9.97
N ASN A 15 -3.91 -0.02 -10.49
CA ASN A 15 -3.34 -1.10 -9.69
C ASN A 15 -1.86 -0.80 -9.43
N LYS A 16 -1.46 -0.83 -8.17
CA LYS A 16 -0.08 -0.65 -7.76
C LYS A 16 0.31 -1.73 -6.77
N SER A 17 1.55 -2.17 -6.90
CA SER A 17 2.15 -3.17 -6.02
C SER A 17 3.40 -2.57 -5.37
N LYS A 18 3.61 -2.89 -4.09
CA LYS A 18 4.82 -2.55 -3.35
C LYS A 18 5.36 -3.82 -2.72
N VAL A 19 6.65 -4.08 -2.95
CA VAL A 19 7.36 -5.18 -2.31
C VAL A 19 8.29 -4.62 -1.24
N LYS A 20 8.23 -5.19 -0.04
CA LYS A 20 9.09 -4.79 1.08
C LYS A 20 9.74 -6.00 1.74
N ARG A 21 11.02 -5.84 2.09
CA ARG A 21 11.69 -6.73 3.03
C ARG A 21 11.44 -6.20 4.43
N ILE A 22 10.86 -7.03 5.29
CA ILE A 22 10.67 -6.73 6.70
C ILE A 22 11.58 -7.60 7.53
N ILE A 23 12.05 -7.05 8.64
CA ILE A 23 12.84 -7.75 9.64
C ILE A 23 11.97 -7.83 10.88
N CYS A 24 11.73 -9.04 11.35
CA CYS A 24 11.03 -9.24 12.61
C CYS A 24 11.99 -8.97 13.77
N PRO A 25 11.72 -7.99 14.64
CA PRO A 25 12.55 -7.77 15.81
C PRO A 25 12.46 -8.97 16.76
N ASN A 26 13.62 -9.29 17.32
CA ASN A 26 13.98 -10.52 18.02
C ASN A 26 12.84 -11.13 18.88
N PRO A 27 12.48 -12.40 18.67
CA PRO A 27 11.80 -13.16 19.71
C PRO A 27 12.74 -13.26 20.92
N ASN A 28 12.20 -13.34 22.14
CA ASN A 28 13.01 -13.41 23.37
C ASN A 28 13.95 -14.63 23.44
N PHE A 29 13.97 -15.46 22.40
CA PHE A 29 14.74 -16.69 22.24
C PHE A 29 15.19 -16.84 20.78
N PRO A 30 16.35 -17.46 20.51
CA PRO A 30 16.80 -17.70 19.14
C PRO A 30 15.88 -18.74 18.45
N PRO A 31 15.28 -18.41 17.29
CA PRO A 31 14.44 -19.36 16.54
C PRO A 31 15.30 -20.48 15.94
N LYS A 32 14.78 -21.71 15.94
CA LYS A 32 15.43 -22.89 15.33
C LYS A 32 15.12 -23.01 13.83
N ALA A 33 13.90 -22.66 13.44
CA ALA A 33 13.42 -22.74 12.06
C ALA A 33 12.27 -21.74 11.83
N VAL A 34 11.95 -21.51 10.55
CA VAL A 34 10.75 -20.79 10.15
C VAL A 34 9.51 -21.67 10.32
N GLY A 35 8.37 -21.07 10.67
CA GLY A 35 7.07 -21.76 10.68
C GLY A 35 6.46 -21.84 9.28
N GLU A 36 5.21 -22.29 9.20
CA GLU A 36 4.49 -22.42 7.92
C GLU A 36 3.47 -21.28 7.73
N LYS A 37 3.07 -20.63 8.83
CA LYS A 37 2.03 -19.61 8.80
C LYS A 37 2.62 -18.21 8.75
N SER A 38 2.03 -17.38 7.91
CA SER A 38 2.26 -15.95 7.88
C SER A 38 0.92 -15.23 7.69
N TYR A 39 0.84 -14.03 8.24
CA TYR A 39 -0.31 -13.16 8.07
C TYR A 39 0.14 -11.72 7.89
N VAL A 40 -0.39 -11.04 6.87
CA VAL A 40 -0.13 -9.62 6.61
C VAL A 40 -1.46 -8.88 6.65
N LEU A 41 -1.48 -7.76 7.37
CA LEU A 41 -2.65 -6.90 7.48
C LEU A 41 -2.25 -5.45 7.18
N LEU A 42 -2.95 -4.84 6.22
CA LEU A 42 -2.90 -3.41 5.97
C LEU A 42 -3.93 -2.69 6.84
N LYS A 43 -3.54 -1.56 7.42
CA LYS A 43 -4.36 -0.67 8.26
C LYS A 43 -4.16 0.78 7.85
N ASN A 44 -5.10 1.63 8.26
CA ASN A 44 -5.02 3.09 8.09
C ASN A 44 -4.69 3.50 6.64
N VAL A 45 -5.22 2.77 5.66
CA VAL A 45 -4.98 3.05 4.25
C VAL A 45 -5.72 4.33 3.89
N ASN A 46 -4.97 5.38 3.55
CA ASN A 46 -5.50 6.71 3.29
C ASN A 46 -4.85 7.34 2.05
N LEU A 47 -5.52 8.32 1.46
CA LEU A 47 -5.01 9.07 0.32
C LEU A 47 -4.49 10.44 0.78
N ASP A 48 -3.32 10.82 0.29
CA ASP A 48 -2.71 12.13 0.50
C ASP A 48 -2.49 12.82 -0.86
N PHE A 49 -3.18 13.94 -1.04
CA PHE A 49 -3.10 14.80 -2.23
C PHE A 49 -2.46 16.16 -1.92
N THR A 50 -1.86 16.33 -0.74
CA THR A 50 -1.32 17.63 -0.30
C THR A 50 0.05 17.95 -0.91
N GLY A 51 0.73 16.95 -1.47
CA GLY A 51 2.02 17.09 -2.15
C GLY A 51 1.91 17.18 -3.68
N PRO A 52 3.04 17.46 -4.36
CA PRO A 52 3.10 17.47 -5.83
C PRO A 52 2.84 16.08 -6.45
N GLU A 53 3.14 15.02 -5.69
CA GLU A 53 2.86 13.64 -6.05
C GLU A 53 1.81 13.07 -5.10
N PRO A 54 0.60 12.74 -5.59
CA PRO A 54 -0.42 12.11 -4.76
C PRO A 54 0.01 10.69 -4.34
N LYS A 55 -0.36 10.29 -3.12
CA LYS A 55 0.10 9.04 -2.50
C LYS A 55 -1.04 8.29 -1.85
N VAL A 56 -0.93 6.96 -1.84
CA VAL A 56 -1.63 6.11 -0.87
C VAL A 56 -0.67 5.81 0.26
N ILE A 57 -1.04 6.17 1.49
CA ILE A 57 -0.26 5.93 2.71
C ILE A 57 -0.96 4.81 3.48
N PHE A 58 -0.18 3.90 4.05
CA PHE A 58 -0.73 2.78 4.81
C PHE A 58 0.23 2.30 5.89
N ASP A 59 -0.36 1.77 6.96
CA ASP A 59 0.34 1.00 7.97
C ASP A 59 0.20 -0.48 7.66
N TYR A 60 1.20 -1.27 8.07
CA TYR A 60 1.15 -2.72 7.92
C TYR A 60 1.63 -3.43 9.18
N TYR A 61 1.00 -4.57 9.44
CA TYR A 61 1.36 -5.53 10.47
C TYR A 61 1.66 -6.86 9.80
N VAL A 62 2.76 -7.49 10.20
CA VAL A 62 3.11 -8.82 9.71
C VAL A 62 3.36 -9.73 10.89
N SER A 63 2.67 -10.86 10.91
CA SER A 63 2.85 -11.93 11.87
C SER A 63 3.52 -13.10 11.15
N LEU A 64 4.73 -13.48 11.59
CA LEU A 64 5.47 -14.61 11.02
C LEU A 64 5.62 -15.69 12.09
N GLU A 65 5.19 -16.90 11.78
CA GLU A 65 5.37 -18.06 12.64
C GLU A 65 6.83 -18.49 12.65
N TYR A 66 7.32 -18.91 13.81
CA TYR A 66 8.65 -19.49 13.96
C TYR A 66 8.64 -20.62 14.96
N GLN A 67 9.61 -21.52 14.80
CA GLN A 67 9.81 -22.67 15.66
C GLN A 67 10.92 -22.38 16.68
N PHE A 68 10.66 -22.72 17.94
CA PHE A 68 11.67 -22.74 19.00
C PHE A 68 11.71 -24.13 19.65
N GLU A 69 12.56 -24.29 20.66
CA GLU A 69 12.89 -25.62 21.20
C GLU A 69 11.70 -26.47 21.65
N PHE A 70 10.61 -25.84 22.11
CA PHE A 70 9.46 -26.54 22.67
C PHE A 70 8.12 -26.08 22.08
N GLY A 71 8.11 -25.51 20.86
CA GLY A 71 6.86 -25.12 20.22
C GLY A 71 6.99 -24.06 19.12
N TYR A 72 5.89 -23.35 18.93
CA TYR A 72 5.71 -22.30 17.92
C TYR A 72 5.29 -21.00 18.58
N ASP A 73 5.77 -19.89 18.04
CA ASP A 73 5.34 -18.56 18.43
C ASP A 73 5.38 -17.63 17.20
N TYR A 74 4.93 -16.39 17.35
CA TYR A 74 4.82 -15.43 16.28
C TYR A 74 5.66 -14.20 16.58
N CYS A 75 6.48 -13.82 15.61
CA CYS A 75 7.14 -12.52 15.65
C CYS A 75 6.25 -11.52 14.91
N ILE A 76 6.24 -10.27 15.37
CA ILE A 76 5.42 -9.21 14.78
C ILE A 76 6.30 -8.10 14.23
N GLY A 77 6.33 -7.98 12.90
CA GLY A 77 6.86 -6.83 12.19
C GLY A 77 5.80 -5.75 12.02
N ARG A 78 6.19 -4.47 12.12
CA ARG A 78 5.31 -3.33 11.89
C ARG A 78 6.03 -2.28 11.05
N GLY A 79 5.28 -1.55 10.25
CA GLY A 79 5.82 -0.40 9.56
C GLY A 79 4.74 0.46 8.91
N ASN A 80 5.21 1.53 8.30
CA ASN A 80 4.44 2.46 7.50
C ASN A 80 5.14 2.61 6.15
N ASP A 81 4.39 2.70 5.07
CA ASP A 81 4.92 2.95 3.73
C ASP A 81 3.87 3.65 2.87
N PHE A 82 4.26 3.97 1.64
CA PHE A 82 3.40 4.59 0.66
C PHE A 82 3.63 4.05 -0.75
N ILE A 83 2.62 4.27 -1.60
CA ILE A 83 2.69 4.12 -3.05
C ILE A 83 2.37 5.48 -3.68
N THR A 84 3.23 5.94 -4.58
CA THR A 84 2.97 7.12 -5.41
C THR A 84 2.00 6.79 -6.53
N LEU A 85 1.01 7.67 -6.69
CA LEU A 85 0.06 7.65 -7.79
C LEU A 85 0.66 8.45 -8.97
N PRO A 86 0.26 8.16 -10.23
CA PRO A 86 0.74 8.94 -11.36
C PRO A 86 0.28 10.40 -11.30
N GLU A 87 0.98 11.28 -12.02
CA GLU A 87 0.57 12.67 -12.19
C GLU A 87 -0.74 12.79 -12.98
N GLY A 88 -1.46 13.92 -12.81
CA GLY A 88 -2.67 14.25 -13.57
C GLY A 88 -3.98 13.69 -13.01
N PHE A 89 -3.94 12.99 -11.87
CA PHE A 89 -5.12 12.52 -11.15
C PHE A 89 -5.51 13.48 -10.02
N HIS A 90 -6.82 13.63 -9.81
CA HIS A 90 -7.39 14.47 -8.76
C HIS A 90 -8.51 13.73 -8.03
N LEU A 91 -8.83 14.15 -6.80
CA LEU A 91 -10.00 13.66 -6.09
C LEU A 91 -11.26 13.95 -6.91
N CYS A 92 -12.06 12.91 -7.19
CA CYS A 92 -13.43 13.09 -7.64
C CYS A 92 -14.14 13.90 -6.55
N SER A 93 -14.48 15.15 -6.82
CA SER A 93 -15.26 15.96 -5.90
C SER A 93 -16.72 15.54 -6.05
N TYR A 94 -17.10 14.48 -5.32
CA TYR A 94 -18.49 14.01 -5.18
C TYR A 94 -19.13 13.45 -6.47
N PRO A 95 -20.00 12.42 -6.42
CA PRO A 95 -20.46 11.67 -5.24
C PRO A 95 -19.66 10.40 -4.93
N VAL A 96 -18.62 10.09 -5.71
CA VAL A 96 -17.90 8.82 -5.57
C VAL A 96 -16.61 9.06 -4.82
N ASP A 97 -16.61 8.78 -3.51
CA ASP A 97 -15.36 8.62 -2.76
C ASP A 97 -14.48 7.60 -3.51
N PRO A 98 -13.16 7.83 -3.60
CA PRO A 98 -12.28 6.90 -4.29
C PRO A 98 -12.40 5.52 -3.66
N VAL A 99 -12.90 4.55 -4.43
CA VAL A 99 -12.99 3.17 -3.97
C VAL A 99 -11.57 2.63 -3.88
N LEU A 100 -11.14 2.38 -2.65
CA LEU A 100 -9.83 1.87 -2.30
C LEU A 100 -9.98 0.42 -1.85
N THR A 101 -9.46 -0.51 -2.64
CA THR A 101 -9.34 -1.91 -2.22
C THR A 101 -7.87 -2.27 -2.09
N TYR A 102 -7.58 -3.19 -1.17
CA TYR A 102 -6.22 -3.53 -0.82
C TYR A 102 -6.09 -4.99 -0.40
N SER A 103 -4.92 -5.56 -0.66
CA SER A 103 -4.54 -6.89 -0.20
C SER A 103 -3.05 -6.94 0.08
N ALA A 104 -2.63 -7.91 0.89
CA ALA A 104 -1.22 -8.14 1.15
C ALA A 104 -0.97 -9.61 1.41
N ALA A 105 0.22 -10.07 1.02
CA ALA A 105 0.65 -11.46 1.16
C ALA A 105 2.15 -11.51 1.48
N CYS A 106 2.55 -12.55 2.20
CA CYS A 106 3.96 -12.90 2.34
C CYS A 106 4.36 -13.78 1.14
N GLU A 107 5.39 -13.39 0.41
CA GLU A 107 5.87 -14.14 -0.76
C GLU A 107 6.95 -15.16 -0.34
N GLU A 108 7.90 -14.71 0.48
CA GLU A 108 9.02 -15.50 0.93
C GLU A 108 9.37 -15.12 2.37
N PHE A 109 9.89 -16.07 3.14
CA PHE A 109 10.49 -15.80 4.43
C PHE A 109 11.67 -16.73 4.69
N GLU A 110 12.71 -16.19 5.32
CA GLU A 110 13.98 -16.87 5.58
C GLU A 110 14.45 -16.58 7.01
N LEU A 111 15.20 -17.54 7.57
CA LEU A 111 15.94 -17.34 8.81
C LEU A 111 17.41 -17.13 8.48
N VAL A 112 17.92 -15.92 8.77
CA VAL A 112 19.32 -15.55 8.50
C VAL A 112 19.92 -15.01 9.78
N ASP A 113 20.97 -15.66 10.28
CA ASP A 113 21.69 -15.28 11.50
C ASP A 113 20.77 -15.15 12.74
N GLY A 114 19.80 -16.07 12.89
CA GLY A 114 18.84 -16.03 13.99
C GLY A 114 17.74 -14.97 13.83
N VAL A 115 17.69 -14.27 12.71
CA VAL A 115 16.70 -13.22 12.42
C VAL A 115 15.78 -13.64 11.28
N ILE A 116 14.47 -13.55 11.50
CA ILE A 116 13.48 -13.85 10.48
C ILE A 116 13.30 -12.62 9.59
N LYS A 117 13.48 -12.83 8.29
CA LYS A 117 13.27 -11.84 7.24
C LYS A 117 12.16 -12.34 6.35
N ALA A 118 11.26 -11.44 5.93
CA ALA A 118 10.20 -11.78 4.99
C ALA A 118 10.11 -10.75 3.87
N ILE A 119 9.75 -11.22 2.68
CA ILE A 119 9.38 -10.42 1.53
C ILE A 119 7.86 -10.40 1.47
N ILE A 120 7.28 -9.21 1.63
CA ILE A 120 5.84 -8.99 1.55
C ILE A 120 5.49 -8.24 0.28
N ARG A 121 4.41 -8.67 -0.39
CA ARG A 121 3.75 -7.93 -1.46
C ARG A 121 2.49 -7.27 -0.92
N MET A 122 2.31 -6.01 -1.25
CA MET A 122 1.14 -5.22 -0.89
C MET A 122 0.56 -4.65 -2.18
N ASP A 123 -0.69 -4.99 -2.47
CA ASP A 123 -1.39 -4.59 -3.70
C ASP A 123 -2.53 -3.64 -3.34
N LEU A 124 -2.58 -2.51 -4.03
CA LEU A 124 -3.59 -1.46 -3.88
C LEU A 124 -4.26 -1.21 -5.22
N SER A 125 -5.58 -1.15 -5.21
CA SER A 125 -6.40 -0.71 -6.34
C SER A 125 -7.15 0.56 -5.93
N VAL A 126 -6.95 1.62 -6.69
CA VAL A 126 -7.58 2.92 -6.44
C VAL A 126 -8.38 3.32 -7.67
N VAL A 127 -9.65 3.65 -7.46
CA VAL A 127 -10.49 4.28 -8.49
C VAL A 127 -10.33 5.79 -8.40
N LEU A 128 -9.81 6.42 -9.46
CA LEU A 128 -9.61 7.87 -9.56
C LEU A 128 -10.35 8.46 -10.76
N CYS A 129 -10.60 9.77 -10.73
CA CYS A 129 -11.11 10.54 -11.86
C CYS A 129 -10.02 11.43 -12.47
N GLN A 130 -10.15 11.70 -13.76
CA GLN A 130 -9.35 12.69 -14.48
C GLN A 130 -10.27 13.80 -15.00
N TYR A 131 -9.83 15.07 -14.96
CA TYR A 131 -10.52 16.15 -15.67
C TYR A 131 -9.66 16.65 -16.83
N GLN A 132 -10.32 17.21 -17.84
CA GLN A 132 -9.67 17.93 -18.91
C GLN A 132 -9.97 19.43 -18.78
N THR A 133 -8.94 20.26 -18.78
CA THR A 133 -9.10 21.72 -18.88
C THR A 133 -9.12 22.11 -20.35
N ILE A 134 -10.18 22.83 -20.77
CA ILE A 134 -10.27 23.41 -22.10
C ILE A 134 -10.12 24.92 -21.99
N ASN A 135 -9.12 25.46 -22.70
CA ASN A 135 -8.90 26.90 -22.81
C ASN A 135 -9.89 27.48 -23.82
N VAL A 136 -10.88 28.24 -23.35
CA VAL A 136 -11.84 28.90 -24.24
C VAL A 136 -11.34 30.30 -24.53
N LYS A 137 -10.95 30.54 -25.80
CA LYS A 137 -10.72 31.91 -26.28
C LYS A 137 -12.08 32.58 -26.51
N PRO A 138 -12.31 33.80 -25.97
CA PRO A 138 -13.51 34.54 -26.29
C PRO A 138 -13.57 34.82 -27.79
N SER A 139 -14.69 34.49 -28.42
CA SER A 139 -14.99 34.88 -29.80
C SER A 139 -15.16 36.40 -29.83
N ILE A 140 -14.40 37.09 -30.68
CA ILE A 140 -14.56 38.52 -30.99
C ILE A 140 -15.67 38.65 -32.03
#